data_AF-U2D3H5-F1
#
_entry.id   AF-U2D3H5-F1
#
_cell.length_a   1.000
_cell.length_b   1.000
_cell.length_c   1.000
_cell.angle_alpha   90.00
_cell.angle_beta   90.00
_cell.angle_gamma   90.00
#
_symmetry.space_group_name_H-M   'P 1'
#
loop_
_entity.id
_entity.type
_entity.pdbx_description
1 polymer ?
#
loop_
_entity_poly.entity_id
_entity_poly.type
_entity_poly.pdbx_seq_one_letter_code
_entity_poly.pdbx_strand_id
1 'polypeptide(L)'
;MVNEIYAVENLLKALEKQHSCLVKSDAITLENCTAEVDKCNKDIAAWEMKRRQLTQGKAMSDIINNIDDNELYENYRKIKKLLEEVRLQKDTNELLIKQGLSFTNRVISILNPSRNAKTYNSYGKVSR
;
A
#
# COMPACT_ATOMS: atom_id res chain seq x y z
N MET A 1 -5.52 17.83 -14.22
CA MET A 1 -4.89 17.63 -12.89
C MET A 1 -5.91 17.54 -11.76
N VAL A 2 -6.95 18.39 -11.69
CA VAL A 2 -7.95 18.32 -10.60
C VAL A 2 -8.64 16.95 -10.48
N ASN A 3 -9.01 16.32 -11.60
CA ASN A 3 -9.60 14.97 -11.58
C ASN A 3 -8.62 13.88 -11.12
N GLU A 4 -7.32 14.06 -11.36
CA GLU A 4 -6.28 13.15 -10.85
C GLU A 4 -6.13 13.30 -9.34
N ILE A 5 -6.17 14.54 -8.82
CA ILE A 5 -6.17 14.82 -7.38
C ILE A 5 -7.33 14.09 -6.70
N TYR A 6 -8.54 14.23 -7.24
CA TYR A 6 -9.72 13.56 -6.69
C TYR A 6 -9.61 12.03 -6.71
N ALA A 7 -9.04 11.45 -7.78
CA ALA A 7 -8.81 10.01 -7.87
C ALA A 7 -7.79 9.52 -6.82
N VAL A 8 -6.71 10.28 -6.59
CA VAL A 8 -5.69 9.97 -5.57
C VAL A 8 -6.25 10.14 -4.15
N GLU A 9 -7.05 11.17 -3.88
CA GLU A 9 -7.74 11.35 -2.60
C GLU A 9 -8.70 10.20 -2.29
N ASN A 10 -9.43 9.71 -3.29
CA ASN A 10 -10.29 8.54 -3.11
C ASN A 10 -9.49 7.27 -2.79
N LEU A 11 -8.32 7.10 -3.41
CA LEU A 11 -7.42 6.01 -3.07
C LEU A 11 -6.89 6.14 -1.64
N LEU A 12 -6.52 7.34 -1.20
CA LEU A 12 -6.07 7.58 0.18
C LEU A 12 -7.15 7.18 1.18
N LYS A 13 -8.41 7.59 0.96
CA LYS A 13 -9.55 7.18 1.80
C LYS A 13 -9.74 5.66 1.84
N ALA A 14 -9.57 4.98 0.71
CA ALA A 14 -9.65 3.52 0.66
C ALA A 14 -8.53 2.86 1.49
N LEU A 15 -7.31 3.41 1.45
CA LEU A 15 -6.18 2.94 2.27
C LEU A 15 -6.34 3.23 3.76
N GLU A 16 -6.95 4.36 4.13
CA GLU A 16 -7.31 4.66 5.53
C GLU A 16 -8.40 3.72 6.05
N LYS A 17 -9.41 3.42 5.21
CA LYS A 17 -10.43 2.43 5.53
C LYS A 17 -9.81 1.05 5.75
N GLN A 18 -8.91 0.63 4.85
CA GLN A 18 -8.14 -0.61 5.02
C GLN A 18 -7.37 -0.63 6.33
N HIS A 19 -6.70 0.47 6.69
CA HIS A 19 -5.98 0.60 7.96
C HIS A 19 -6.92 0.38 9.16
N SER A 20 -8.09 1.03 9.14
CA SER A 20 -9.09 0.89 10.22
C SER A 20 -9.63 -0.54 10.34
N CYS A 21 -9.80 -1.26 9.22
CA CYS A 21 -10.21 -2.66 9.19
C CYS A 21 -9.11 -3.59 9.71
N LEU A 22 -7.84 -3.33 9.35
CA LEU A 22 -6.69 -4.07 9.88
C LEU A 22 -6.61 -3.97 11.40
N VAL A 23 -6.80 -2.78 11.96
CA VAL A 23 -6.82 -2.57 13.42
C VAL A 23 -7.97 -3.34 14.09
N LYS A 24 -9.14 -3.38 13.44
CA LYS A 24 -10.33 -4.09 13.95
C LYS A 24 -10.30 -5.60 13.71
N SER A 25 -9.31 -6.14 12.99
CA SER A 25 -9.16 -7.56 12.66
C SER A 25 -10.38 -8.18 11.97
N ASP A 26 -11.06 -7.41 11.12
CA ASP A 26 -12.24 -7.87 10.38
C ASP A 26 -11.83 -8.35 8.97
N ALA A 27 -11.82 -9.68 8.79
CA ALA A 27 -11.35 -10.31 7.57
C ALA A 27 -12.30 -10.09 6.37
N ILE A 28 -13.61 -10.00 6.62
CA ILE A 28 -14.63 -9.87 5.56
C ILE A 28 -14.59 -8.47 4.96
N THR A 29 -14.45 -7.44 5.81
CA THR A 29 -14.33 -6.06 5.32
C THR A 29 -13.00 -5.79 4.63
N LEU A 30 -11.95 -6.55 4.95
CA LEU A 30 -10.67 -6.48 4.27
C LEU A 30 -10.76 -6.85 2.78
N GLU A 31 -11.52 -7.91 2.47
CA GLU A 31 -11.72 -8.38 1.09
C GLU A 31 -12.44 -7.32 0.25
N ASN A 32 -13.49 -6.68 0.81
CA ASN A 32 -14.16 -5.56 0.15
C ASN A 32 -13.23 -4.35 -0.06
N CYS A 33 -12.33 -4.06 0.89
CA CYS A 33 -11.36 -2.99 0.73
C CYS A 33 -10.40 -3.24 -0.44
N THR A 34 -10.00 -4.50 -0.68
CA THR A 34 -9.12 -4.81 -1.84
C THR A 34 -9.80 -4.53 -3.18
N ALA A 35 -11.08 -4.87 -3.32
CA ALA A 35 -11.85 -4.55 -4.53
C ALA A 35 -12.00 -3.03 -4.74
N GLU A 36 -12.19 -2.26 -3.66
CA GLU A 36 -12.24 -0.79 -3.72
C GLU A 36 -10.90 -0.20 -4.18
N VAL A 37 -9.78 -0.68 -3.64
CA VAL A 37 -8.43 -0.25 -4.03
C VAL A 37 -8.16 -0.56 -5.51
N ASP A 38 -8.51 -1.75 -5.98
CA ASP A 38 -8.34 -2.14 -7.39
C ASP A 38 -9.14 -1.27 -8.35
N LYS A 39 -10.35 -0.86 -7.95
CA LYS A 39 -11.16 0.07 -8.73
C LYS A 39 -10.50 1.45 -8.81
N CYS A 40 -10.05 1.99 -7.67
CA CYS A 40 -9.33 3.26 -7.64
C CYS A 40 -8.04 3.22 -8.47
N ASN A 41 -7.31 2.10 -8.46
CA ASN A 41 -6.12 1.92 -9.30
C ASN A 41 -6.43 1.97 -10.80
N LYS A 42 -7.52 1.34 -11.23
CA LYS A 42 -7.97 1.39 -12.64
C LYS A 42 -8.34 2.80 -13.05
N ASP A 43 -9.02 3.54 -12.19
CA ASP A 43 -9.41 4.94 -12.44
C ASP A 43 -8.16 5.84 -12.57
N ILE A 44 -7.19 5.69 -11.67
CA ILE A 44 -5.91 6.42 -11.73
C ILE A 44 -5.15 6.08 -13.02
N ALA A 45 -5.08 4.80 -13.39
CA ALA A 45 -4.42 4.37 -14.62
C ALA A 45 -5.08 4.98 -15.87
N ALA A 46 -6.42 5.07 -15.90
CA ALA A 46 -7.14 5.71 -17.01
C ALA A 46 -6.81 7.21 -17.12
N TRP A 47 -6.75 7.92 -15.99
CA TRP A 47 -6.36 9.33 -15.98
C TRP A 47 -4.89 9.53 -16.34
N GLU A 48 -3.99 8.68 -15.85
CA GLU A 48 -2.58 8.72 -16.23
C GLU A 48 -2.40 8.47 -17.72
N MET A 49 -3.16 7.55 -18.32
CA MET A 49 -3.12 7.30 -19.77
C MET A 49 -3.53 8.55 -20.56
N LYS A 50 -4.62 9.21 -20.16
CA LYS A 50 -5.06 10.49 -20.76
C LYS A 50 -3.98 11.56 -20.62
N ARG A 51 -3.34 11.65 -19.45
CA ARG A 51 -2.20 12.56 -19.25
C ARG A 51 -1.07 12.22 -20.20
N ARG A 52 -0.61 10.96 -20.26
CA ARG A 52 0.48 10.52 -21.15
C ARG A 52 0.19 10.80 -22.63
N GLN A 53 -1.06 10.66 -23.07
CA GLN A 53 -1.49 11.04 -24.43
C GLN A 53 -1.31 12.55 -24.69
N LEU A 54 -1.67 13.41 -23.73
CA LEU A 54 -1.49 14.86 -23.84
C LEU A 54 -0.02 15.28 -23.77
N THR A 55 0.77 14.60 -22.94
CA THR A 55 2.18 14.97 -22.67
C THR A 55 3.14 14.42 -23.74
N GLN A 56 2.69 13.51 -24.61
CA GLN A 56 3.47 12.87 -25.69
C GLN A 56 4.90 12.46 -25.27
N GLY A 57 5.05 11.94 -24.04
CA GLY A 57 6.33 11.45 -23.52
C GLY A 57 7.28 12.50 -22.96
N LYS A 58 6.92 13.79 -22.95
CA LYS A 58 7.72 14.82 -22.24
C LYS A 58 7.54 14.70 -20.73
N ALA A 59 8.57 15.05 -19.95
CA ALA A 59 8.44 15.06 -18.50
C ALA A 59 7.50 16.20 -18.07
N MET A 60 6.54 15.89 -17.21
CA MET A 60 5.56 16.88 -16.74
C MET A 60 6.25 18.07 -16.02
N SER A 61 7.37 17.80 -15.35
CA SER A 61 8.21 18.83 -14.72
C SER A 61 8.69 19.87 -15.73
N ASP A 62 9.08 19.45 -16.93
CA ASP A 62 9.59 20.35 -17.97
C ASP A 62 8.46 21.17 -18.57
N ILE A 63 7.27 20.59 -18.72
CA ILE A 63 6.10 21.31 -19.24
C ILE A 63 5.62 22.37 -18.25
N ILE A 64 5.60 22.04 -16.96
CA ILE A 64 5.18 22.99 -15.92
C ILE A 64 6.20 24.12 -15.77
N ASN A 65 7.50 23.85 -15.87
CA ASN A 65 8.52 24.90 -15.82
C ASN A 65 8.47 25.84 -17.04
N ASN A 66 7.90 25.39 -18.17
CA ASN A 66 7.74 26.20 -19.38
C ASN A 66 6.41 26.95 -19.44
N ILE A 67 5.44 26.59 -18.58
CA ILE A 67 4.13 27.23 -18.51
C ILE A 67 4.11 28.02 -17.21
N ASP A 68 4.23 29.34 -17.32
CA ASP A 68 4.30 30.29 -16.19
C ASP A 68 2.91 30.48 -15.51
N ASP A 69 2.23 29.37 -15.25
CA ASP A 69 0.92 29.30 -14.61
C ASP A 69 1.07 28.78 -13.17
N ASN A 70 0.93 29.70 -12.22
CA ASN A 70 1.01 29.43 -10.79
C ASN A 70 -0.01 28.39 -10.32
N GLU A 71 -1.19 28.32 -10.94
CA GLU A 71 -2.25 27.40 -10.52
C GLU A 71 -1.89 25.95 -10.91
N LEU A 72 -1.29 25.77 -12.08
CA LEU A 72 -0.81 24.47 -12.54
C LEU A 72 0.35 23.96 -11.67
N TYR A 73 1.27 24.84 -11.29
CA TYR A 73 2.40 24.51 -10.42
C TYR A 73 1.94 24.07 -9.03
N GLU A 74 0.99 24.79 -8.42
CA GLU A 74 0.43 24.43 -7.12
C GLU A 74 -0.33 23.09 -7.17
N ASN A 75 -1.10 22.84 -8.24
CA ASN A 75 -1.78 21.56 -8.42
C ASN A 75 -0.82 20.39 -8.58
N TYR A 76 0.29 20.58 -9.31
CA TYR A 76 1.34 19.55 -9.40
C TYR A 76 2.02 19.27 -8.06
N ARG A 77 2.31 20.32 -7.29
CA ARG A 77 2.88 20.19 -5.94
C ARG A 77 1.92 19.43 -5.00
N LYS A 78 0.62 19.71 -5.06
CA LYS A 78 -0.41 18.98 -4.31
C LYS A 78 -0.45 17.51 -4.68
N ILE A 79 -0.44 17.17 -5.97
CA ILE A 79 -0.41 15.77 -6.42
C ILE A 79 0.83 15.05 -5.89
N LYS A 80 2.01 15.67 -5.95
CA LYS A 80 3.23 15.07 -5.40
C LYS A 80 3.14 14.79 -3.90
N LYS A 81 2.59 15.72 -3.12
CA LYS A 81 2.38 15.52 -1.68
C LYS A 81 1.41 14.36 -1.41
N LEU A 82 0.26 14.35 -2.09
CA LEU A 82 -0.72 13.28 -1.96
C LEU A 82 -0.15 11.91 -2.34
N LEU A 83 0.71 11.84 -3.36
CA LEU A 83 1.39 10.59 -3.73
C LEU A 83 2.32 10.08 -2.62
N GLU A 84 3.07 10.97 -1.96
CA GLU A 84 3.90 10.58 -0.82
C GLU A 84 3.06 10.13 0.38
N GLU A 85 1.95 10.81 0.67
CA GLU A 85 1.01 10.39 1.72
C GLU A 85 0.42 9.00 1.46
N VAL A 86 -0.04 8.76 0.22
CA VAL A 86 -0.53 7.44 -0.21
C VAL A 86 0.55 6.37 -0.06
N ARG A 87 1.80 6.69 -0.43
CA ARG A 87 2.93 5.77 -0.30
C ARG A 87 3.18 5.40 1.16
N LEU A 88 3.24 6.40 2.05
CA LEU A 88 3.43 6.18 3.48
C LEU A 88 2.30 5.34 4.08
N GLN A 89 1.05 5.61 3.71
CA GLN A 89 -0.10 4.86 4.18
C GLN A 89 -0.07 3.40 3.72
N LYS A 90 0.29 3.16 2.44
CA LYS A 90 0.48 1.82 1.90
C LYS A 90 1.56 1.05 2.64
N ASP A 91 2.74 1.67 2.83
CA ASP A 91 3.87 1.05 3.51
C ASP A 91 3.52 0.69 4.96
N THR A 92 2.75 1.55 5.64
CA THR A 92 2.25 1.31 7.00
C THR A 92 1.27 0.12 7.03
N ASN A 93 0.33 0.06 6.09
CA ASN A 93 -0.62 -1.06 5.99
C ASN A 93 0.09 -2.39 5.69
N GLU A 94 1.09 -2.39 4.80
CA GLU A 94 1.88 -3.58 4.49
C GLU A 94 2.67 -4.07 5.71
N LEU A 95 3.24 -3.14 6.50
CA LEU A 95 3.95 -3.47 7.73
C LEU A 95 3.02 -4.10 8.78
N LEU A 96 1.81 -3.58 8.97
CA LEU A 96 0.81 -4.17 9.87
C LEU A 96 0.43 -5.60 9.46
N ILE A 97 0.23 -5.84 8.16
CA ILE A 97 -0.07 -7.17 7.63
C ILE A 97 1.10 -8.14 7.92
N LYS A 98 2.34 -7.72 7.67
CA LYS A 98 3.54 -8.53 7.96
C LYS A 98 3.67 -8.85 9.45
N GLN A 99 3.38 -7.88 10.33
CA GLN A 99 3.39 -8.10 11.77
C GLN A 99 2.31 -9.12 12.18
N GLY A 100 1.09 -9.00 11.66
CA GLY A 100 0.01 -9.96 11.90
C GLY A 100 0.40 -11.39 11.49
N LEU A 101 0.95 -11.56 10.28
CA LEU A 101 1.42 -12.86 9.79
C LEU A 101 2.57 -13.44 10.61
N SER A 102 3.53 -12.61 11.03
CA SER A 102 4.63 -13.05 11.90
C SER A 102 4.10 -13.54 13.25
N PHE A 103 3.11 -12.85 13.82
CA PHE A 103 2.49 -13.24 15.07
C PHE A 103 1.69 -14.55 14.92
N THR A 104 0.85 -14.69 13.89
CA THR A 104 0.09 -15.93 13.66
C THR A 104 1.01 -17.12 13.42
N ASN A 105 2.09 -16.95 12.66
CA ASN A 105 3.10 -18.00 12.48
C ASN A 105 3.75 -18.42 13.79
N ARG A 106 4.06 -17.46 14.68
CA ARG A 106 4.56 -17.77 16.04
C ARG A 106 3.54 -18.55 16.85
N VAL A 107 2.28 -18.14 16.85
CA VAL A 107 1.19 -18.86 17.54
C VAL A 107 1.05 -20.28 17.00
N ILE A 108 1.05 -20.48 15.68
CA ILE A 108 1.01 -21.81 15.05
C ILE A 108 2.22 -22.66 15.49
N SER A 109 3.42 -22.08 15.53
CA SER A 109 4.61 -22.81 15.97
C SER A 109 4.57 -23.24 17.44
N ILE A 110 3.87 -22.47 18.29
CA ILE A 110 3.64 -22.80 19.70
C ILE A 110 2.56 -23.88 19.84
N LEU A 111 1.50 -23.82 19.04
CA LEU A 111 0.41 -24.79 19.05
C LEU A 111 0.81 -26.15 18.45
N ASN A 112 1.69 -26.14 17.44
CA ASN A 112 2.26 -27.33 16.83
C ASN A 112 3.79 -27.30 16.90
N PRO A 113 4.36 -27.47 18.11
CA PRO A 113 5.81 -27.57 18.27
C PRO A 113 6.28 -28.85 17.59
N SER A 114 7.47 -28.82 16.98
CA SER A 114 8.06 -29.98 16.31
C SER A 114 7.95 -31.23 17.19
N ARG A 115 7.27 -32.27 16.71
CA ARG A 115 7.04 -33.55 17.43
C ARG A 115 8.31 -34.37 17.68
N ASN A 116 9.45 -33.95 17.14
CA ASN A 116 10.74 -34.55 17.45
C ASN A 116 11.10 -34.19 18.90
N ALA A 117 10.92 -35.16 19.80
CA ALA A 117 11.52 -35.08 21.12
C ALA A 117 13.02 -34.84 20.94
N LYS A 118 13.51 -33.70 21.40
CA LYS A 118 14.94 -33.40 21.48
C LYS A 118 15.56 -34.28 22.56
N THR A 119 15.70 -35.56 22.27
CA THR A 119 16.41 -36.48 23.15
C THR A 119 17.90 -36.22 23.07
N TYR A 120 18.55 -36.30 24.23
CA TYR A 120 19.99 -36.35 24.29
C TYR A 120 20.46 -37.60 23.53
N ASN A 121 21.44 -37.44 22.64
CA ASN A 121 22.16 -38.58 22.10
C ASN A 121 23.04 -39.21 23.20
N SER A 122 23.65 -40.36 22.90
CA SER A 122 24.53 -41.10 23.83
C SER A 122 25.70 -40.30 24.40
N TYR A 123 26.02 -39.14 23.83
CA TYR A 123 27.07 -38.21 24.29
C TYR A 123 26.52 -37.00 25.05
N GLY A 124 25.23 -36.98 25.41
CA GLY A 124 24.61 -35.86 26.12
C GLY A 124 24.43 -34.61 25.25
N LYS A 125 24.54 -34.72 23.92
CA LYS A 125 24.28 -33.61 23.01
C LYS A 125 22.84 -33.70 22.50
N VAL A 126 22.15 -32.57 22.50
CA VAL A 126 20.81 -32.46 21.93
C VAL A 126 20.91 -32.69 20.43
N SER A 127 20.29 -33.76 19.90
CA SER A 127 20.20 -33.95 18.45
C SER A 127 19.33 -32.82 17.87
N ARG A 128 19.85 -32.11 16.86
CA ARG A 128 19.14 -31.00 16.20
C ARG A 128 17.89 -31.47 15.49
#